data_AF-A0A2T7TGW1-F1
#
_entry.id   AF-A0A2T7TGW1-F1
#
_cell.length_a   1.000
_cell.length_b   1.000
_cell.length_c   1.000
_cell.angle_alpha   90.00
_cell.angle_beta   90.00
_cell.angle_gamma   90.00
#
_symmetry.space_group_name_H-M   'P 1'
#
loop_
_entity.id
_entity.type
_entity.pdbx_description
1 polymer ?
#
loop_
_entity_poly.entity_id
_entity_poly.type
_entity_poly.pdbx_seq_one_letter_code
_entity_poly.pdbx_strand_id
1 'polypeptide(L)'
;MQNMLIVGTSAQEPGRVLGTIINDTEEDLMVGFSVAGQTESVLVRGENSVHLERTTPLLVDQVGADPGSVVPVKVTSADESLIVKVPVLNDSLPYYSPYMP
;
A
#
# COMPACT_ATOMS: atom_id res chain seq x y z
N MET A 1 1.08 9.96 4.81
CA MET A 1 0.25 8.99 4.06
C MET A 1 -1.21 9.17 4.41
N GLN A 2 -2.12 8.94 3.46
CA GLN A 2 -3.56 9.07 3.65
C GLN A 2 -4.31 7.95 2.91
N ASN A 3 -5.44 7.53 3.48
CA ASN A 3 -6.41 6.61 2.84
C ASN A 3 -5.79 5.30 2.34
N MET A 4 -4.87 4.72 3.10
CA MET A 4 -4.22 3.45 2.74
C MET A 4 -5.20 2.28 2.87
N LEU A 5 -5.23 1.42 1.87
CA LEU A 5 -5.95 0.14 1.88
C LEU A 5 -5.26 -0.86 0.96
N ILE A 6 -5.55 -2.16 1.13
CA ILE A 6 -5.13 -3.21 0.21
C ILE A 6 -6.38 -3.83 -0.40
N VAL A 7 -6.40 -4.02 -1.71
CA VAL A 7 -7.42 -4.82 -2.39
C VAL A 7 -6.86 -6.20 -2.75
N GLY A 8 -7.61 -7.26 -2.48
CA GLY A 8 -7.21 -8.63 -2.77
C GLY A 8 -8.35 -9.62 -2.51
N THR A 9 -8.15 -10.89 -2.84
CA THR A 9 -9.21 -11.93 -2.76
C THR A 9 -9.14 -12.76 -1.48
N SER A 10 -7.95 -13.05 -0.96
CA SER A 10 -7.73 -13.78 0.29
C SER A 10 -6.35 -13.52 0.87
N ALA A 11 -6.11 -13.99 2.10
CA ALA A 11 -4.85 -13.78 2.82
C ALA A 11 -3.59 -14.32 2.09
N GLN A 12 -3.71 -15.40 1.31
CA GLN A 12 -2.58 -16.06 0.64
C GLN A 12 -2.45 -15.69 -0.85
N GLU A 13 -3.31 -14.81 -1.35
CA GLU A 13 -3.34 -14.38 -2.75
C GLU A 13 -2.70 -12.99 -2.90
N PRO A 14 -2.31 -12.59 -4.12
CA PRO A 14 -1.80 -11.26 -4.40
C PRO A 14 -2.76 -10.15 -3.97
N GLY A 15 -2.17 -8.99 -3.69
CA GLY A 15 -2.89 -7.78 -3.32
C GLY A 15 -2.32 -6.55 -4.00
N ARG A 16 -3.15 -5.53 -4.17
CA ARG A 16 -2.70 -4.21 -4.61
C ARG A 16 -2.88 -3.18 -3.50
N VAL A 17 -1.83 -2.44 -3.21
CA VAL A 17 -1.86 -1.33 -2.24
C VAL A 17 -2.40 -0.08 -2.93
N LEU A 18 -3.40 0.55 -2.33
CA LEU A 18 -3.96 1.84 -2.74
C LEU A 18 -3.77 2.87 -1.63
N GLY A 19 -3.79 4.15 -2.00
CA GLY A 19 -3.68 5.27 -1.08
C GLY A 19 -2.80 6.38 -1.63
N THR A 20 -2.51 7.37 -0.79
CA THR A 20 -1.69 8.51 -1.15
C THR A 20 -0.48 8.63 -0.22
N ILE A 21 0.70 8.73 -0.81
CA ILE A 21 1.95 9.04 -0.12
C ILE A 21 2.26 10.51 -0.36
N ILE A 22 2.60 11.23 0.70
CA ILE A 22 2.90 12.66 0.64
C ILE A 22 4.31 12.81 1.21
N ASN A 23 5.17 13.49 0.46
CA ASN A 23 6.50 13.86 0.87
C ASN A 23 6.55 15.38 1.03
N ASP A 24 6.51 15.84 2.27
CA ASP A 24 6.57 17.26 2.63
C ASP A 24 8.03 17.76 2.78
N THR A 25 9.03 16.92 2.52
CA THR A 25 10.44 17.32 2.55
C THR A 25 10.91 17.77 1.17
N GLU A 26 12.01 18.52 1.11
CA GLU A 26 12.62 18.95 -0.15
C GLU A 26 13.36 17.81 -0.90
N GLU A 27 13.65 16.70 -0.22
CA GLU A 27 14.45 15.59 -0.75
C GLU A 27 13.57 14.46 -1.28
N ASP A 28 14.08 13.74 -2.29
CA ASP A 28 13.42 12.53 -2.77
C ASP A 28 13.43 11.43 -1.69
N LEU A 29 12.27 10.81 -1.45
CA LEU A 29 12.12 9.72 -0.49
C LEU A 29 11.81 8.39 -1.20
N MET A 30 12.54 7.33 -0.84
CA MET A 30 12.14 5.97 -1.13
C MET A 30 11.32 5.43 0.04
N VAL A 31 10.04 5.14 -0.21
CA VAL A 31 9.11 4.65 0.81
C VAL A 31 8.88 3.16 0.60
N GLY A 32 9.31 2.36 1.56
CA GLY A 32 9.14 0.90 1.57
C GLY A 32 7.87 0.48 2.29
N PHE A 33 7.14 -0.49 1.74
CA PHE A 33 5.94 -1.09 2.29
C PHE A 33 6.18 -2.59 2.48
N SER A 34 6.24 -3.04 3.73
CA SER A 34 6.31 -4.47 4.03
C SER A 34 4.96 -5.03 4.44
N VAL A 35 4.44 -5.97 3.65
CA VAL A 35 3.18 -6.70 3.89
C VAL A 35 3.51 -8.19 3.89
N ALA A 36 3.06 -8.92 4.91
CA ALA A 36 3.31 -10.37 5.04
C ALA A 36 4.80 -10.78 4.86
N GLY A 37 5.74 -9.89 5.20
CA GLY A 37 7.18 -10.12 5.07
C GLY A 37 7.79 -9.76 3.71
N GLN A 38 6.97 -9.41 2.72
CA GLN A 38 7.42 -8.94 1.40
C GLN A 38 7.49 -7.43 1.39
N THR A 39 8.52 -6.86 0.76
CA THR A 39 8.73 -5.40 0.76
C THR A 39 8.79 -4.86 -0.66
N GLU A 40 7.92 -3.90 -0.93
CA GLU A 40 7.93 -3.12 -2.17
C GLU A 40 8.24 -1.65 -1.89
N SER A 41 8.74 -0.91 -2.87
CA SER A 41 9.16 0.48 -2.68
C SER A 41 8.61 1.42 -3.74
N VAL A 42 8.29 2.64 -3.31
CA VAL A 42 7.83 3.74 -4.18
C VAL A 42 8.72 4.94 -3.98
N LEU A 43 9.22 5.51 -5.08
CA LEU A 43 9.91 6.79 -5.07
C LEU A 43 8.88 7.93 -5.03
N VAL A 44 9.00 8.82 -4.06
CA VAL A 44 8.20 10.03 -3.94
C VAL A 44 9.14 11.22 -3.98
N ARG A 45 8.97 12.07 -5.00
CA ARG A 45 9.81 13.26 -5.17
C ARG A 45 9.61 14.26 -4.02
N GLY A 46 10.62 15.07 -3.75
CA GLY A 46 10.51 16.18 -2.80
C GLY A 46 9.30 17.08 -3.10
N GLU A 47 8.65 17.55 -2.04
CA GLU A 47 7.47 18.42 -2.05
C GLU A 47 6.33 17.91 -2.95
N ASN A 48 6.17 16.58 -3.04
CA ASN A 48 5.25 15.95 -3.96
C ASN A 48 4.43 14.83 -3.32
N SER A 49 3.41 14.37 -4.04
CA SER A 49 2.56 13.27 -3.63
C SER A 49 2.41 12.22 -4.73
N VAL A 50 2.22 10.97 -4.33
CA VAL A 50 1.96 9.84 -5.21
C VAL A 50 0.62 9.21 -4.85
N HIS A 51 -0.28 9.18 -5.83
CA HIS A 51 -1.55 8.45 -5.78
C HIS A 51 -1.34 7.05 -6.36
N LEU A 52 -1.29 6.02 -5.51
CA LEU A 52 -0.91 4.65 -5.90
C LEU A 52 -1.90 4.01 -6.90
N GLU A 53 -3.13 4.49 -6.93
CA GLU A 53 -4.14 4.06 -7.89
C GLU A 53 -3.91 4.60 -9.32
N ARG A 54 -3.06 5.64 -9.48
CA ARG A 54 -2.79 6.34 -10.74
C ARG A 54 -1.38 6.11 -11.28
N THR A 55 -0.56 5.33 -10.59
CA THR A 55 0.82 5.00 -10.98
C THR A 55 0.96 3.53 -11.34
N THR A 56 2.21 3.09 -11.59
CA THR A 56 2.54 1.66 -11.59
C THR A 56 1.95 1.00 -10.33
N PRO A 57 1.18 -0.09 -10.48
CA PRO A 57 0.59 -0.79 -9.35
C PRO A 57 1.65 -1.23 -8.34
N LEU A 58 1.39 -0.95 -7.07
CA LEU A 58 2.16 -1.50 -5.96
C LEU A 58 1.52 -2.83 -5.54
N LEU A 59 2.10 -3.94 -6.00
CA LEU A 59 1.58 -5.28 -5.79
C LEU A 59 2.37 -6.01 -4.71
N VAL A 60 1.68 -6.81 -3.91
CA VAL A 60 2.29 -7.77 -2.97
C VAL A 60 1.81 -9.16 -3.34
N ASP A 61 2.64 -10.19 -3.21
CA ASP A 61 2.24 -11.55 -3.58
C ASP A 61 1.27 -12.16 -2.57
N GLN A 62 1.24 -11.64 -1.34
CA GLN A 62 0.31 -12.06 -0.28
C GLN A 62 -0.21 -10.89 0.51
N VAL A 63 -1.54 -10.79 0.63
CA VAL A 63 -2.21 -9.76 1.42
C VAL A 63 -1.98 -9.94 2.93
N GLY A 64 -1.87 -11.19 3.39
CA GLY A 64 -1.65 -11.55 4.80
C GLY A 64 -2.89 -11.54 5.70
N ALA A 65 -4.06 -11.15 5.19
CA ALA A 65 -5.37 -11.26 5.85
C ALA A 65 -6.51 -11.28 4.84
N ASP A 66 -7.64 -11.88 5.19
CA ASP A 66 -8.82 -11.94 4.31
C ASP A 66 -9.54 -10.58 4.24
N PRO A 67 -10.22 -10.27 3.11
CA PRO A 67 -11.04 -9.07 2.97
C PRO A 67 -12.06 -8.89 4.11
N GLY A 68 -12.25 -7.64 4.53
CA GLY A 68 -13.03 -7.28 5.72
C GLY A 68 -12.20 -7.23 7.02
N SER A 69 -10.92 -7.61 6.97
CA SER A 69 -9.98 -7.52 8.08
C SER A 69 -9.00 -6.35 7.93
N VAL A 70 -8.06 -6.24 8.87
CA VAL A 70 -6.92 -5.30 8.81
C VAL A 70 -5.61 -6.07 8.93
N VAL A 71 -4.59 -5.67 8.17
CA VAL A 71 -3.24 -6.24 8.22
C VAL A 71 -2.24 -5.20 8.72
N PRO A 72 -1.25 -5.57 9.56
CA PRO A 72 -0.13 -4.69 9.86
C PRO A 72 0.77 -4.53 8.63
N VAL A 73 1.00 -3.28 8.23
CA VAL A 73 1.96 -2.92 7.18
C VAL A 73 3.08 -2.12 7.83
N LYS A 74 4.32 -2.58 7.67
CA LYS A 74 5.49 -1.81 8.08
C LYS A 74 5.83 -0.84 6.96
N VAL A 75 5.80 0.44 7.26
CA VAL A 75 6.23 1.49 6.32
C VAL A 75 7.59 1.99 6.77
N THR A 76 8.52 2.09 5.83
CA THR A 76 9.90 2.56 6.07
C THR A 76 10.20 3.73 5.15
N SER A 77 10.80 4.78 5.69
CA SER A 77 11.27 5.94 4.92
C SER A 77 12.57 6.43 5.53
N ALA A 78 13.62 6.56 4.70
CA ALA A 78 14.98 6.79 5.18
C ALA A 78 15.34 5.82 6.32
N ASP A 79 15.60 6.33 7.52
CA ASP A 79 15.99 5.54 8.70
C ASP A 79 14.83 5.30 9.69
N GLU A 80 13.62 5.77 9.36
CA GLU A 80 12.44 5.63 10.21
C GLU A 80 11.53 4.50 9.73
N SER A 81 10.92 3.79 10.69
CA SER A 81 9.90 2.80 10.39
C SER A 81 8.74 2.86 11.36
N LEU A 82 7.54 2.61 10.85
CA LEU A 82 6.31 2.60 11.61
C LEU A 82 5.40 1.47 11.13
N ILE A 83 4.53 0.97 12.01
CA ILE A 83 3.52 -0.04 11.65
C ILE A 83 2.14 0.63 11.61
N VAL A 84 1.47 0.54 10.47
CA VAL A 84 0.07 0.96 10.30
C VAL A 84 -0.83 -0.26 10.14
N LYS A 85 -2.06 -0.16 10.65
CA LYS A 85 -3.12 -1.13 10.36
C LYS A 85 -3.84 -0.70 9.10
N VAL A 86 -3.79 -1.52 8.06
CA VAL A 86 -4.35 -1.22 6.74
C VAL A 86 -5.52 -2.16 6.48
N PRO A 87 -6.71 -1.65 6.14
CA PRO A 87 -7.85 -2.50 5.82
C PRO A 87 -7.62 -3.27 4.51
N VAL A 88 -8.14 -4.49 4.48
CA VAL A 88 -8.18 -5.33 3.28
C VAL A 88 -9.60 -5.34 2.74
N LEU A 89 -9.76 -5.00 1.47
CA LEU A 89 -11.04 -4.95 0.76
C LEU A 89 -10.98 -5.82 -0.50
N ASN A 90 -12.13 -6.02 -1.13
CA ASN A 90 -12.24 -6.79 -2.37
C ASN A 90 -13.32 -6.19 -3.30
N ASP A 91 -13.53 -6.86 -4.42
CA ASP A 91 -14.50 -6.52 -5.46
C ASP A 91 -15.97 -6.78 -5.10
N SER A 92 -16.27 -7.29 -3.89
CA SER A 92 -17.65 -7.28 -3.37
C SER A 92 -18.22 -5.85 -3.26
N LEU A 93 -17.33 -4.87 -3.22
CA LEU A 93 -17.61 -3.46 -3.42
C LEU A 93 -17.21 -3.09 -4.86
N PRO A 94 -18.17 -2.82 -5.77
CA PRO A 94 -17.89 -2.66 -7.21
C PRO A 94 -16.86 -1.58 -7.57
N TYR A 95 -16.69 -0.59 -6.69
CA TYR A 95 -15.67 0.45 -6.88
C TYR A 95 -14.24 -0.08 -6.85
N TYR A 96 -13.99 -1.23 -6.20
CA TYR A 96 -12.65 -1.82 -6.11
C TYR A 96 -12.32 -2.79 -7.24
N SER A 97 -13.30 -3.20 -8.06
CA SER A 97 -13.08 -4.13 -9.17
C SER A 97 -11.96 -3.71 -10.14
N PRO A 98 -11.79 -2.41 -10.51
CA PRO A 98 -10.70 -1.98 -11.39
C PRO A 98 -9.30 -2.06 -10.77
N TYR A 99 -9.22 -2.25 -9.45
CA TYR A 99 -7.98 -2.26 -8.69
C TYR A 99 -7.56 -3.66 -8.25
N MET A 100 -8.38 -4.68 -8.51
CA MET A 100 -8.00 -6.06 -8.24
C MET A 100 -6.65 -6.37 -8.92
N PRO A 101 -5.75 -7.07 -8.20
CA PRO A 101 -4.41 -7.38 -8.70
C PRO A 101 -4.41 -8.28 -9.94
#